data_AF-A0A7I7U226-F1
#
_entry.id   AF-A0A7I7U226-F1
#
_cell.length_a   1.000
_cell.length_b   1.000
_cell.length_c   1.000
_cell.angle_alpha   90.00
_cell.angle_beta   90.00
_cell.angle_gamma   90.00
#
_symmetry.space_group_name_H-M   'P 1'
#
loop_
_entity.id
_entity.type
_entity.pdbx_description
1 polymer ?
#
loop_
_entity_poly.entity_id
_entity_poly.type
_entity_poly.pdbx_seq_one_letter_code
_entity_poly.pdbx_strand_id
1 'polypeptide(L)' 'MRIGTVLDFGRPMAAAAVPDELVHATSLIGDAESVRQRLTVLCDAGVTLVNVTPMATAAADRLDAVRADVALSKEIS' A
#
# COMPACT_ATOMS: atom_id res chain seq x y z
N MET A 1 24.68 22.47 -1.87
CA MET A 1 23.36 22.16 -1.28
C MET A 1 23.59 21.19 -0.14
N ARG A 2 23.44 21.64 1.12
CA ARG A 2 23.64 20.81 2.31
C ARG A 2 22.40 19.94 2.48
N ILE A 3 22.50 18.64 2.17
CA ILE A 3 21.55 17.65 2.68
C ILE A 3 21.81 17.56 4.18
N GLY A 4 21.08 18.36 4.94
CA GLY A 4 21.01 18.24 6.38
C GLY A 4 20.29 16.95 6.73
N THR A 5 20.97 16.10 7.50
CA THR A 5 20.37 15.12 8.42
C THR A 5 19.22 14.28 7.84
N VAL A 6 19.56 13.21 7.13
CA VAL A 6 18.68 12.02 7.15
C VAL A 6 18.56 11.64 8.61
N LEU A 7 17.33 11.72 9.09
CA LEU A 7 16.97 11.51 10.48
C LEU A 7 17.50 10.16 10.95
N ASP A 8 18.31 10.17 12.00
CA ASP A 8 18.78 8.97 12.71
C ASP A 8 17.65 8.38 13.57
N PHE A 9 16.45 8.26 12.98
CA PHE A 9 15.36 7.51 13.59
C PHE A 9 15.54 6.07 13.12
N GLY A 10 16.01 5.21 14.03
CA GLY A 10 15.92 3.78 13.81
C GLY A 10 14.49 3.42 13.37
N ARG A 11 14.39 2.44 12.46
CA ARG A 11 13.13 1.91 11.91
C ARG A 11 11.94 1.87 12.90
N PRO A 12 12.09 1.46 14.18
CA PRO A 12 10.98 1.48 15.14
C PRO A 12 10.46 2.88 15.55
N MET A 13 11.32 3.90 15.68
CA MET A 13 10.86 5.26 16.05
C MET A 13 10.13 5.95 14.90
N ALA A 14 10.53 5.66 13.66
CA ALA A 14 9.84 6.16 12.48
C ALA A 14 8.44 5.55 12.32
N ALA A 15 8.28 4.25 12.60
CA ALA A 15 6.98 3.59 12.57
C ALA A 15 6.00 4.18 13.61
N ALA A 16 6.48 4.46 14.83
CA ALA A 16 5.66 5.04 15.90
C ALA A 16 5.19 6.48 15.61
N ALA A 17 5.83 7.18 14.66
CA ALA A 17 5.47 8.54 14.27
C ALA A 17 4.41 8.59 13.16
N VAL A 18 4.10 7.46 12.52
CA VAL A 18 3.11 7.37 11.44
C VAL A 18 1.79 6.89 12.03
N PRO A 19 0.71 7.69 11.96
CA PRO A 19 -0.61 7.24 12.41
C PRO A 19 -1.14 6.08 11.56
N ASP A 20 -1.83 5.12 12.18
CA ASP A 20 -2.34 3.93 11.51
C ASP A 20 -3.32 4.28 10.38
N GLU A 21 -4.15 5.32 10.56
CA GLU A 21 -5.09 5.76 9.54
C GLU A 21 -4.37 6.22 8.26
N LEU A 22 -3.18 6.81 8.40
CA LEU A 22 -2.38 7.23 7.26
C LEU A 22 -1.79 6.03 6.53
N VAL A 23 -1.39 4.98 7.26
CA VAL A 23 -0.93 3.71 6.69
C VAL A 23 -2.04 3.06 5.86
N HIS A 24 -3.24 2.93 6.42
CA HIS A 24 -4.39 2.35 5.72
C HIS A 24 -4.88 3.20 4.55
N ALA A 25 -4.81 4.53 4.66
CA ALA A 25 -5.20 5.43 3.58
C ALA A 25 -4.17 5.47 2.44
N THR A 26 -2.94 5.00 2.63
CA THR A 26 -1.88 5.15 1.60
C THR A 26 -1.35 3.83 1.05
N SER A 27 -1.68 2.71 1.69
CA SER A 27 -1.16 1.39 1.32
C SER A 27 -2.28 0.38 1.08
N LEU A 28 -2.01 -0.63 0.24
CA LEU A 28 -2.90 -1.78 0.06
C LEU A 28 -2.53 -2.85 1.09
N ILE A 29 -3.05 -2.70 2.31
CA ILE A 29 -2.74 -3.57 3.45
C ILE A 29 -4.05 -4.01 4.10
N GLY A 30 -4.19 -5.31 4.32
CA GLY A 30 -5.35 -5.90 4.99
C GLY A 30 -5.90 -7.10 4.24
N ASP A 31 -7.15 -7.43 4.53
CA ASP A 31 -7.92 -8.42 3.79
C ASP A 31 -8.42 -7.89 2.44
N ALA A 32 -9.04 -8.77 1.66
CA ALA A 32 -9.55 -8.43 0.33
C ALA A 32 -10.60 -7.31 0.35
N GLU A 33 -11.39 -7.19 1.43
CA GLU A 33 -12.41 -6.15 1.54
C GLU A 33 -11.79 -4.77 1.78
N SER A 34 -10.79 -4.72 2.66
CA SER A 34 -10.01 -3.50 2.94
C SER A 34 -9.32 -2.99 1.67
N VAL A 35 -8.71 -3.90 0.89
CA VAL A 35 -8.06 -3.57 -0.38
C VAL A 35 -9.07 -3.13 -1.43
N ARG A 36 -10.21 -3.83 -1.56
CA ARG A 36 -11.31 -3.44 -2.46
C ARG A 36 -11.78 -2.03 -2.16
N GLN A 37 -12.10 -1.73 -0.90
CA GLN A 37 -12.54 -0.40 -0.49
C GLN A 37 -11.52 0.67 -0.87
N ARG A 38 -10.23 0.40 -0.67
CA ARG A 38 -9.18 1.37 -1.03
C ARG A 38 -9.09 1.59 -2.53
N LEU A 39 -9.16 0.52 -3.33
CA LEU A 39 -9.14 0.60 -4.80
C LEU A 39 -10.37 1.36 -5.33
N THR A 40 -11.56 1.16 -4.76
CA THR A 40 -12.76 1.93 -5.10
C THR A 40 -12.55 3.42 -4.82
N VAL A 41 -12.04 3.78 -3.64
CA VAL A 41 -11.76 5.20 -3.31
C VAL A 41 -10.73 5.81 -4.27
N LEU A 42 -9.70 5.06 -4.68
CA LEU A 42 -8.72 5.53 -5.67
C LEU A 42 -9.36 5.71 -7.04
N CYS A 43 -10.21 4.78 -7.46
CA CYS A 43 -10.95 4.86 -8.72
C CYS A 43 -11.90 6.06 -8.75
N ASP A 44 -12.69 6.27 -7.69
CA ASP A 44 -13.60 7.41 -7.53
C ASP A 44 -12.86 8.75 -7.53
N ALA A 45 -11.61 8.76 -7.04
CA ALA A 45 -10.70 9.91 -7.12
C ALA A 45 -10.08 10.12 -8.52
N GLY A 46 -10.40 9.28 -9.51
CA GLY A 46 -9.93 9.38 -10.89
C GLY A 46 -8.55 8.76 -11.14
N VAL A 47 -8.04 7.92 -10.24
CA VAL A 47 -6.77 7.21 -10.44
C VAL A 47 -6.95 6.12 -11.49
N THR A 48 -6.13 6.15 -12.54
CA THR A 48 -6.17 5.18 -13.66
C THR A 48 -5.04 4.15 -13.63
N LEU A 49 -4.04 4.35 -12.76
CA LEU A 49 -2.90 3.46 -12.63
C LEU A 49 -2.47 3.37 -11.16
N VAL A 50 -2.31 2.15 -10.66
CA VAL A 50 -1.75 1.86 -9.34
C VAL A 50 -0.50 1.00 -9.50
N ASN A 51 0.61 1.46 -8.94
CA ASN A 51 1.82 0.65 -8.83
C ASN A 51 1.81 -0.12 -7.50
N VAL A 52 2.04 -1.43 -7.55
CA VAL A 52 2.02 -2.30 -6.37
C VAL A 52 3.41 -2.86 -6.10
N THR A 53 3.80 -2.91 -4.83
CA THR A 53 5.07 -3.51 -4.38
C THR A 53 4.77 -4.52 -3.27
N PRO A 54 4.54 -5.81 -3.60
CA PRO A 54 4.16 -6.82 -2.62
C PRO A 54 5.28 -7.07 -1.60
N MET A 55 4.94 -6.99 -0.32
CA MET A 55 5.88 -7.11 0.80
C MET A 55 5.80 -8.48 1.51
N ALA A 56 5.76 -9.57 0.75
CA ALA A 56 5.81 -10.93 1.31
C ALA A 56 7.21 -11.54 1.20
N THR A 57 7.57 -12.43 2.14
CA THR A 57 8.90 -13.07 2.18
C THR A 57 9.07 -14.06 1.02
N ALA A 58 8.08 -14.92 0.78
CA ALA A 58 8.11 -15.89 -0.30
C ALA A 58 7.68 -15.25 -1.63
N ALA A 59 8.29 -15.72 -2.73
CA ALA A 59 7.94 -15.23 -4.07
C ALA A 59 6.52 -15.62 -4.49
N ALA A 60 6.03 -16.79 -4.06
CA ALA A 60 4.67 -17.26 -4.33
C ALA A 60 3.64 -16.31 -3.72
N ASP A 61 3.80 -15.97 -2.44
CA ASP A 61 2.91 -15.05 -1.74
C ASP A 61 2.89 -13.65 -2.37
N ARG A 62 4.04 -13.17 -2.87
CA ARG A 62 4.09 -11.90 -3.63
C ARG A 62 3.30 -11.98 -4.92
N LEU A 63 3.36 -13.11 -5.63
CA LEU A 63 2.60 -13.30 -6.86
C LEU A 63 1.10 -13.40 -6.57
N ASP A 64 0.70 -14.08 -5.51
CA ASP A 64 -0.70 -14.20 -5.12
C ASP A 64 -1.29 -12.86 -4.68
N ALA A 65 -0.52 -12.00 -4.01
CA ALA A 65 -0.92 -10.63 -3.72
C ALA A 65 -1.21 -9.83 -5.00
N VAL A 66 -0.32 -9.89 -6.01
CA VAL A 66 -0.55 -9.22 -7.31
C VAL A 66 -1.80 -9.77 -8.01
N ARG A 67 -2.02 -11.08 -7.96
CA ARG A 67 -3.22 -11.71 -8.54
C ARG A 67 -4.50 -11.25 -7.86
N ALA A 68 -4.50 -11.13 -6.54
CA ALA A 68 -5.62 -10.63 -5.77
C ALA A 68 -5.94 -9.18 -6.15
N ASP A 69 -4.94 -8.30 -6.19
CA ASP A 69 -5.12 -6.89 -6.57
C ASP A 69 -5.71 -6.76 -7.98
N VAL A 70 -5.20 -7.54 -8.95
CA VAL A 70 -5.70 -7.55 -10.33
C VAL A 70 -7.12 -8.11 -10.44
N ALA A 71 -7.48 -9.10 -9.61
CA ALA A 71 -8.84 -9.62 -9.58
C ALA A 71 -9.82 -8.54 -9.07
N LEU A 72 -9.49 -7.90 -7.95
CA LEU A 72 -10.30 -6.84 -7.35
C LEU A 72 -10.42 -5.63 -8.28
N SER A 73 -9.35 -5.22 -8.96
CA SER A 73 -9.41 -4.08 -9.87
C SER A 73 -10.38 -4.29 -11.03
N LYS A 74 -10.56 -5.54 -11.49
CA LYS A 74 -11.52 -5.90 -12.55
C LYS A 74 -12.97 -5.92 -12.09
N GLU A 75 -13.22 -6.00 -10.78
CA GLU A 75 -14.57 -5.90 -10.21
C GLU A 75 -15.03 -4.43 -10.14
N ILE A 76 -14.08 -3.49 -10.08
CA ILE A 76 -14.32 -2.06 -9.85
C ILE A 76 -14.48 -1.28 -11.16
N SER A 77 -13.73 -1.65 -12.20
CA SER A 77 -13.79 -1.05 -13.54
C SER A 77 -14.70 -1.82 -14.49
#